data_AF-A0A534QNN4-F1
#
_entry.id   AF-A0A534QNN4-F1
#
_cell.length_a   1.000
_cell.length_b   1.000
_cell.length_c   1.000
_cell.angle_alpha   90.00
_cell.angle_beta   90.00
_cell.angle_gamma   90.00
#
_symmetry.space_group_name_H-M   'P 1'
#
loop_
_entity.id
_entity.type
_entity.pdbx_description
1 polymer ?
#
loop_
_entity_poly.entity_id
_entity_poly.type
_entity_poly.pdbx_seq_one_letter_code
_entity_poly.pdbx_strand_id
1 'polypeptide(L)'
;LHEIRGRAERDERVLVTVLTKRMAEDLTQYYLQAGLRVRYLHSDIDTLERVDVIRDLRLGKFDALIGINLLREGLDLPEVSLVA
;
A
#
# COMPACT_ATOMS: atom_id res chain seq x y z
N LEU A 1 9.41 -3.94 7.97
CA LEU A 1 10.33 -2.86 7.51
C LEU A 1 11.34 -3.35 6.49
N HIS A 2 12.16 -4.37 6.80
CA HIS A 2 13.18 -4.88 5.88
C HIS A 2 12.60 -5.41 4.56
N GLU A 3 11.48 -6.13 4.62
CA GLU A 3 10.82 -6.66 3.42
C GLU A 3 10.41 -5.56 2.44
N ILE A 4 9.73 -4.50 2.91
CA ILE A 4 9.31 -3.37 2.06
C ILE A 4 10.53 -2.71 1.39
N ARG A 5 11.62 -2.49 2.14
CA ARG A 5 12.85 -1.92 1.58
C ARG A 5 13.48 -2.82 0.52
N GLY A 6 13.59 -4.12 0.80
CA GLY A 6 14.14 -5.09 -0.15
C GLY A 6 13.30 -5.24 -1.41
N ARG A 7 11.96 -5.13 -1.33
CA ARG A 7 11.09 -5.09 -2.52
C ARG A 7 11.26 -3.78 -3.29
N ALA A 8 11.33 -2.65 -2.59
CA ALA A 8 11.54 -1.34 -3.21
C ALA A 8 12.87 -1.28 -4.00
N GLU A 9 13.95 -1.84 -3.46
CA GLU A 9 15.25 -1.95 -4.14
C GLU A 9 15.20 -2.75 -5.46
N ARG A 10 14.20 -3.63 -5.60
CA ARG A 10 13.96 -4.46 -6.80
C ARG A 10 12.89 -3.87 -7.73
N ASP A 11 12.45 -2.64 -7.46
CA ASP A 11 11.32 -2.00 -8.13
C ASP A 11 10.00 -2.80 -8.06
N GLU A 12 9.81 -3.51 -6.95
CA GLU A 12 8.58 -4.25 -6.65
C GLU A 12 7.73 -3.51 -5.60
N ARG A 13 6.46 -3.90 -5.47
CA ARG A 13 5.49 -3.29 -4.55
C ARG A 13 4.97 -4.29 -3.52
N VAL A 14 4.52 -3.75 -2.39
CA VAL A 14 3.97 -4.54 -1.28
C VAL A 14 2.53 -4.12 -0.99
N LEU A 15 1.65 -5.09 -0.78
CA LEU A 15 0.34 -4.86 -0.17
C LEU A 15 0.36 -5.35 1.26
N VAL A 16 -0.18 -4.54 2.17
CA VAL A 16 -0.35 -4.90 3.58
C VAL A 16 -1.83 -4.87 3.90
N THR A 17 -2.38 -6.00 4.34
CA THR A 17 -3.80 -6.09 4.68
C THR A 17 -3.98 -6.02 6.19
N VAL A 18 -4.84 -5.09 6.63
CA VAL A 18 -5.22 -4.95 8.04
C VAL A 18 -6.72 -5.11 8.22
N LEU A 19 -7.16 -5.31 9.46
CA LEU A 19 -8.56 -5.60 9.78
C LEU A 19 -9.43 -4.33 9.93
N THR A 20 -8.83 -3.19 10.26
CA THR A 20 -9.57 -1.96 10.57
C THR A 20 -8.92 -0.73 9.93
N LYS A 21 -9.73 0.31 9.70
CA LYS A 21 -9.27 1.61 9.16
C LYS A 21 -8.21 2.24 10.06
N ARG A 22 -8.48 2.24 11.37
CA ARG A 22 -7.56 2.78 12.37
C ARG A 22 -6.20 2.06 12.34
N MET A 23 -6.17 0.73 12.20
CA MET A 23 -4.91 0.00 12.04
C MET A 23 -4.16 0.41 10.77
N ALA A 24 -4.88 0.68 9.67
CA ALA A 24 -4.25 1.12 8.42
C ALA A 24 -3.59 2.50 8.58
N GLU A 25 -4.30 3.43 9.23
CA GLU A 25 -3.83 4.77 9.56
C GLU A 25 -2.61 4.70 10.49
N ASP A 26 -2.74 4.01 11.63
CA ASP A 26 -1.68 3.88 12.64
C ASP A 26 -0.42 3.23 12.05
N LEU A 27 -0.58 2.15 11.28
CA LEU A 27 0.55 1.46 10.65
C LEU A 27 1.22 2.30 9.57
N THR A 28 0.44 3.08 8.80
CA THR A 28 0.99 4.01 7.82
C THR A 28 1.84 5.07 8.50
N GLN A 29 1.34 5.68 9.58
CA GLN A 29 2.12 6.67 10.33
C GLN A 29 3.41 6.07 10.89
N TYR A 30 3.35 4.87 11.44
CA TYR A 30 4.53 4.16 11.93
C TYR A 30 5.57 3.92 10.82
N TYR A 31 5.14 3.48 9.63
CA TYR A 31 6.04 3.24 8.50
C TYR A 31 6.60 4.53 7.89
N LEU A 32 5.81 5.61 7.83
CA LEU A 32 6.29 6.93 7.42
C LEU A 32 7.39 7.44 8.37
N GLN A 33 7.20 7.30 9.68
CA GLN A 33 8.21 7.65 10.69
C GLN A 33 9.49 6.80 10.56
N ALA A 34 9.35 5.55 10.12
CA ALA A 34 10.47 4.66 9.80
C ALA A 34 11.13 4.96 8.42
N GLY A 35 10.71 6.03 7.74
CA GLY A 35 11.25 6.48 6.46
C GLY A 35 10.86 5.63 5.25
N LEU A 36 9.76 4.88 5.34
CA LEU A 36 9.21 4.15 4.19
C LEU A 36 8.23 5.03 3.42
N ARG A 37 8.19 4.86 2.09
CA ARG A 37 7.19 5.50 1.24
C ARG A 37 5.95 4.61 1.21
N VAL A 38 4.94 4.96 2.00
CA VAL A 38 3.72 4.17 2.11
C VAL A 38 2.48 5.06 2.03
N ARG A 39 1.35 4.47 1.60
CA ARG A 39 0.02 5.07 1.69
C ARG A 39 -0.97 4.04 2.19
N TYR A 40 -2.14 4.50 2.67
CA TYR A 40 -3.24 3.60 3.00
C TYR A 40 -4.47 3.81 2.12
N LEU A 41 -5.33 2.79 2.10
CA LEU A 41 -6.62 2.79 1.42
C LEU A 41 -7.66 2.09 2.30
N HIS A 42 -8.85 2.67 2.41
CA HIS A 42 -10.01 2.09 3.11
C HIS A 42 -11.30 2.42 2.35
N SER A 43 -12.41 1.86 2.81
CA SER A 43 -13.72 1.91 2.15
C SER A 43 -14.35 3.29 1.97
N ASP A 44 -13.90 4.31 2.70
CA ASP A 44 -14.53 5.64 2.70
C ASP A 44 -13.78 6.63 1.80
N ILE A 45 -12.79 6.15 1.04
CA ILE A 45 -12.09 6.94 0.04
C ILE A 45 -12.95 7.06 -1.23
N ASP A 46 -12.97 8.25 -1.84
CA ASP A 46 -13.71 8.45 -3.09
C ASP A 46 -13.10 7.61 -4.24
N THR A 47 -13.96 7.17 -5.16
CA THR A 47 -13.54 6.33 -6.30
C THR A 47 -12.39 6.93 -7.10
N LEU A 48 -12.39 8.25 -7.31
CA LEU A 48 -11.33 8.94 -8.04
C LEU A 48 -10.00 8.90 -7.29
N GLU A 49 -10.02 9.21 -5.99
CA GLU A 49 -8.82 9.20 -5.16
C GLU A 49 -8.22 7.79 -5.06
N ARG A 50 -9.06 6.76 -4.99
CA ARG A 50 -8.62 5.36 -5.09
C ARG A 50 -7.88 5.06 -6.38
N VAL A 51 -8.42 5.46 -7.53
CA VAL A 51 -7.75 5.27 -8.83
C VAL A 51 -6.39 5.97 -8.84
N ASP A 52 -6.31 7.17 -8.28
CA ASP A 52 -5.05 7.92 -8.18
C ASP A 52 -4.03 7.21 -7.26
N VAL A 53 -4.45 6.70 -6.11
CA VAL A 53 -3.60 5.94 -5.17
C VAL A 53 -3.04 4.69 -5.85
N ILE A 54 -3.88 3.93 -6.54
CA ILE A 54 -3.46 2.72 -7.25
C ILE A 54 -2.51 3.06 -8.40
N ARG A 55 -2.79 4.09 -9.19
CA ARG A 55 -1.89 4.56 -10.25
C ARG A 55 -0.53 4.98 -9.68
N ASP A 56 -0.52 5.70 -8.57
CA ASP A 56 0.70 6.19 -7.95
C ASP A 56 1.56 5.05 -7.37
N LEU A 57 0.94 3.97 -6.89
CA LEU A 57 1.66 2.74 -6.50
C LEU A 57 2.38 2.12 -7.71
N ARG A 58 1.67 1.98 -8.83
CA ARG A 58 2.22 1.41 -10.07
C ARG A 58 3.37 2.26 -10.62
N LEU A 59 3.23 3.58 -10.56
CA LEU A 59 4.28 4.53 -10.96
C LEU A 59 5.47 4.59 -9.98
N GLY A 60 5.44 3.86 -8.85
CA GLY A 60 6.53 3.84 -7.89
C GLY A 60 6.72 5.12 -7.08
N LYS A 61 5.66 5.94 -6.97
CA LYS A 61 5.69 7.11 -6.08
C LYS A 61 5.79 6.70 -4.61
N PHE A 62 5.31 5.50 -4.28
CA PHE A 62 5.46 4.85 -3.00
C PHE A 62 5.58 3.32 -3.19
N ASP A 63 6.05 2.63 -2.16
CA ASP A 63 6.51 1.23 -2.24
C ASP A 63 5.51 0.23 -1.65
N ALA A 64 4.67 0.67 -0.71
CA ALA A 64 3.66 -0.19 -0.10
C ALA A 64 2.30 0.50 0.09
N LEU A 65 1.24 -0.26 -0.17
CA LEU A 65 -0.15 0.14 0.08
C LEU A 65 -0.71 -0.67 1.25
N ILE A 66 -1.18 0.01 2.29
CA ILE A 66 -1.79 -0.61 3.46
C ILE A 66 -3.32 -0.45 3.35
N GLY A 67 -4.10 -1.49 3.60
CA GLY A 67 -5.54 -1.30 3.53
C GLY A 67 -6.34 -2.48 3.97
N ILE A 68 -7.66 -2.34 3.85
CA ILE A 68 -8.62 -3.34 4.30
C ILE A 68 -9.13 -4.07 3.08
N ASN A 69 -8.99 -5.40 3.06
CA ASN A 69 -9.52 -6.26 1.99
C ASN A 69 -9.05 -5.91 0.55
N LEU A 70 -7.83 -5.38 0.39
CA LEU A 70 -7.26 -4.92 -0.88
C LEU A 70 -7.36 -5.93 -2.03
N LEU A 71 -7.26 -7.23 -1.74
CA LEU A 71 -7.25 -8.28 -2.75
C LEU A 71 -8.61 -8.57 -3.39
N ARG A 72 -9.72 -8.21 -2.73
CA ARG A 72 -11.08 -8.49 -3.26
C ARG A 72 -11.53 -7.45 -4.27
N GLU A 73 -10.72 -6.43 -4.48
CA GLU A 73 -11.05 -5.24 -5.26
C GLU A 73 -10.77 -5.39 -6.76
N GLY A 74 -10.30 -6.56 -7.20
CA GLY A 74 -9.91 -6.77 -8.59
C GLY A 74 -8.66 -5.98 -8.99
N LEU A 75 -7.79 -5.67 -8.01
CA LEU A 75 -6.52 -5.00 -8.26
C LEU A 75 -5.58 -5.93 -9.04
N ASP A 76 -5.49 -5.70 -10.34
CA ASP A 76 -4.46 -6.32 -11.18
C ASP A 76 -3.18 -5.46 -11.11
N LEU A 77 -2.25 -5.89 -10.26
CA LEU A 77 -1.02 -5.19 -9.94
C LEU A 77 0.18 -6.14 -10.13
N PRO A 78 0.68 -6.31 -11.36
CA PRO A 78 1.82 -7.19 -11.63
C PRO A 78 3.10 -6.75 -10.91
N GLU A 79 3.17 -5.48 -10.50
CA GLU A 79 4.29 -4.92 -9.76
C GLU A 79 4.29 -5.37 -8.28
N VAL A 80 3.17 -5.88 -7.76
CA VAL A 80 3.07 -6.39 -6.39
C VAL A 80 3.64 -7.80 -6.31
N SER A 81 4.70 -7.96 -5.49
CA SER A 81 5.37 -9.24 -5.31
C SER A 81 5.23 -9.79 -3.88
N LEU A 82 4.71 -8.99 -2.93
CA LEU A 82 4.46 -9.40 -1.55
C LEU A 82 3.09 -8.94 -1.09
N VAL A 83 2.40 -9.85 -0.41
CA VAL A 83 1.20 -9.56 0.38
C VAL A 83 1.45 -10.04 1.81
N ALA A 84 1.24 -9.16 2.78
CA ALA A 84 1.44 -9.42 4.20
C ALA A 84 0.23 -9.00 5.04
#